data_AF-W4L454-F1
#
_entry.id   AF-W4L454-F1
#
_cell.length_a   1.000
_cell.length_b   1.000
_cell.length_c   1.000
_cell.angle_alpha   90.00
_cell.angle_beta   90.00
_cell.angle_gamma   90.00
#
_symmetry.space_group_name_H-M   'P 1'
#
loop_
_entity.id
_entity.type
_entity.pdbx_description
1 polymer ?
#
loop_
_entity_poly.entity_id
_entity_poly.type
_entity_poly.pdbx_seq_one_letter_code
_entity_poly.pdbx_strand_id
1 'polypeptide(L)'
;MRPLISLTLEAMIELVSQTFAPIPDSRDPDRLYYGLHDTLMSGFAMMFFQYPNLLEFQRKMKQRRHRCNLETIFGVHEVPSDTQMRDILDGVPIELLRELLPRVFDKIRRAGWANDFTTELSSGEQQGR
;
A
#
# COMPACT_ATOMS: atom_id res chain seq x y z
N MET A 1 17.50 20.33 -14.20
CA MET A 1 16.60 19.72 -13.20
C MET A 1 15.65 18.77 -13.92
N ARG A 2 15.45 17.53 -13.43
CA ARG A 2 14.39 16.67 -13.97
C ARG A 2 13.02 17.29 -13.61
N PRO A 3 12.02 17.28 -14.50
CA PRO A 3 10.72 17.85 -14.22
C PRO A 3 10.05 17.13 -13.05
N LEU A 4 9.36 17.89 -12.19
CA LEU A 4 8.55 17.35 -11.12
C LEU A 4 7.44 16.48 -11.72
N ILE A 5 7.25 15.30 -11.16
CA ILE A 5 6.12 14.44 -11.50
C ILE A 5 4.94 14.82 -10.61
N SER A 6 3.73 14.83 -11.17
CA SER A 6 2.52 14.90 -10.34
C SER A 6 2.40 13.62 -9.51
N LEU A 7 2.16 13.76 -8.21
CA LEU A 7 1.86 12.66 -7.31
C LEU A 7 0.37 12.71 -6.95
N THR A 8 -0.46 12.10 -7.78
CA THR A 8 -1.89 11.96 -7.48
C THR A 8 -2.14 10.73 -6.60
N LEU A 9 -3.32 10.63 -6.00
CA LEU A 9 -3.74 9.46 -5.24
C LEU A 9 -3.74 8.20 -6.12
N GLU A 10 -4.19 8.31 -7.36
CA GLU A 10 -4.21 7.23 -8.34
C GLU A 10 -2.80 6.73 -8.64
N ALA A 11 -1.84 7.64 -8.87
CA ALA A 11 -0.44 7.28 -9.11
C ALA A 11 0.22 6.60 -7.89
N MET A 12 -0.20 6.97 -6.67
CA MET A 12 0.22 6.32 -5.43
C MET A 12 -0.35 4.90 -5.31
N ILE A 13 -1.65 4.74 -5.54
CA ILE A 13 -2.32 3.43 -5.48
C ILE A 13 -1.75 2.48 -6.54
N GLU A 14 -1.52 2.98 -7.75
CA GLU A 14 -0.91 2.21 -8.83
C GLU A 14 0.50 1.73 -8.44
N LEU A 15 1.33 2.59 -7.86
CA LEU A 15 2.66 2.21 -7.36
C LEU A 15 2.58 1.10 -6.32
N VAL A 16 1.67 1.22 -5.35
CA VAL A 16 1.47 0.22 -4.28
C VAL A 16 1.04 -1.10 -4.91
N SER A 17 0.02 -1.08 -5.77
CA SER A 17 -0.50 -2.25 -6.46
C SER A 17 0.57 -2.97 -7.29
N GLN A 18 1.36 -2.24 -8.06
CA GLN A 18 2.47 -2.78 -8.85
C GLN A 18 3.59 -3.36 -7.99
N THR A 19 3.80 -2.81 -6.79
CA THR A 19 4.80 -3.34 -5.84
C THR A 19 4.30 -4.64 -5.19
N PHE A 20 3.00 -4.79 -4.96
CA PHE A 20 2.41 -6.00 -4.40
C PHE A 20 2.18 -7.12 -5.43
N ALA A 21 1.93 -6.79 -6.70
CA ALA A 21 1.66 -7.75 -7.75
C ALA A 21 2.68 -8.91 -7.89
N PRO A 22 4.01 -8.69 -7.79
CA PRO A 22 5.00 -9.77 -7.92
C PRO A 22 5.21 -10.58 -6.62
N ILE A 23 4.54 -10.24 -5.51
CA ILE A 23 4.72 -10.97 -4.24
C ILE A 23 4.09 -12.37 -4.39
N PRO A 24 4.88 -13.44 -4.23
CA PRO A 24 4.37 -14.79 -4.36
C PRO A 24 3.43 -15.14 -3.20
N ASP A 25 2.34 -15.81 -3.52
CA ASP A 25 1.43 -16.38 -2.53
C ASP A 25 1.91 -17.79 -2.14
N SER A 26 2.50 -17.92 -0.96
CA SER A 26 3.02 -19.19 -0.45
C SER A 26 1.95 -20.09 0.20
N ARG A 27 0.70 -19.63 0.24
CA ARG A 27 -0.43 -20.41 0.78
C ARG A 27 -0.80 -21.53 -0.18
N ASP A 28 -1.47 -22.55 0.34
CA ASP A 28 -1.99 -23.67 -0.43
C ASP A 28 -2.94 -23.17 -1.55
N PRO A 29 -2.64 -23.40 -2.84
CA PRO A 29 -3.46 -22.97 -3.97
C PRO A 29 -4.91 -23.46 -3.89
N ASP A 30 -5.14 -24.64 -3.31
CA ASP A 30 -6.48 -25.22 -3.17
C ASP A 30 -7.31 -24.54 -2.06
N ARG A 31 -6.70 -23.62 -1.30
CA ARG A 31 -7.30 -22.89 -0.18
C ARG A 31 -7.30 -21.37 -0.37
N LEU A 32 -7.21 -20.91 -1.62
CA LEU A 32 -7.22 -19.48 -1.97
C LEU A 32 -8.64 -18.98 -2.24
N TYR A 33 -9.34 -18.55 -1.18
CA TYR A 33 -10.60 -17.83 -1.30
C TYR A 33 -10.42 -16.32 -1.51
N TYR A 34 -9.29 -15.76 -1.09
CA TYR A 34 -8.95 -14.34 -1.23
C TYR A 34 -7.53 -14.22 -1.75
N GLY A 35 -7.36 -13.57 -2.89
CA GLY A 35 -6.05 -13.35 -3.50
C GLY A 35 -5.14 -12.54 -2.58
N LEU A 36 -3.84 -12.86 -2.56
CA LEU A 36 -2.88 -12.14 -1.73
C LEU A 36 -2.80 -10.65 -2.12
N HIS A 37 -2.83 -10.35 -3.43
CA HIS A 37 -2.83 -8.98 -3.93
C HIS A 37 -4.03 -8.16 -3.43
N ASP A 38 -5.26 -8.67 -3.58
CA ASP A 38 -6.47 -8.05 -3.05
C ASP A 38 -6.41 -7.86 -1.53
N THR A 39 -5.82 -8.83 -0.81
CA THR A 39 -5.65 -8.76 0.64
C THR A 39 -4.66 -7.66 1.05
N LEU A 40 -3.53 -7.54 0.35
CA LEU A 40 -2.53 -6.48 0.58
C LEU A 40 -3.10 -5.09 0.25
N MET A 41 -3.81 -4.97 -0.87
CA MET A 41 -4.49 -3.73 -1.26
C MET A 41 -5.59 -3.34 -0.26
N SER A 42 -6.30 -4.32 0.30
CA SER A 42 -7.26 -4.10 1.39
C SER A 42 -6.58 -3.56 2.64
N GLY A 43 -5.44 -4.12 3.04
CA GLY A 43 -4.64 -3.62 4.16
C GLY A 43 -4.20 -2.17 3.97
N PHE A 44 -3.74 -1.81 2.76
CA PHE A 44 -3.42 -0.42 2.43
C PHE A 44 -4.66 0.50 2.48
N ALA A 45 -5.80 0.04 1.96
CA ALA A 45 -7.04 0.80 2.00
C ALA A 45 -7.54 1.05 3.43
N MET A 46 -7.32 0.11 4.38
CA MET A 46 -7.64 0.34 5.80
C MET A 46 -6.86 1.53 6.38
N MET A 47 -5.57 1.65 6.06
CA MET A 47 -4.74 2.77 6.50
C MET A 47 -5.26 4.11 5.96
N PHE A 48 -5.82 4.10 4.75
CA PHE A 48 -6.39 5.29 4.11
C PHE A 48 -7.76 5.68 4.68
N PHE A 49 -8.68 4.71 4.80
CA PHE A 49 -10.06 4.98 5.16
C PHE A 49 -10.28 5.18 6.66
N GLN A 50 -9.36 4.74 7.52
CA GLN A 50 -9.48 4.81 8.98
C GLN A 50 -10.81 4.23 9.52
N TYR A 51 -11.40 3.26 8.81
CA TYR A 51 -12.62 2.57 9.24
C TYR A 51 -12.26 1.37 10.14
N PRO A 52 -13.04 1.12 11.21
CA PRO A 52 -12.74 0.06 12.17
C PRO A 52 -12.93 -1.36 11.61
N ASN A 53 -13.74 -1.52 10.55
CA ASN A 53 -13.96 -2.80 9.89
C ASN A 53 -14.18 -2.61 8.38
N LEU A 54 -13.28 -3.15 7.57
CA LEU A 54 -13.28 -2.90 6.12
C LEU A 54 -14.36 -3.72 5.40
N LEU A 55 -14.65 -4.93 5.87
CA LEU A 55 -15.70 -5.78 5.30
C LEU A 55 -17.09 -5.16 5.49
N GLU A 56 -17.36 -4.58 6.65
CA GLU A 56 -18.61 -3.87 6.93
C GLU A 56 -18.71 -2.60 6.08
N PHE A 57 -17.61 -1.86 5.93
CA PHE A 57 -17.53 -0.72 5.01
C PHE A 57 -17.89 -1.14 3.58
N GLN A 58 -17.29 -2.24 3.08
CA GLN A 58 -17.61 -2.79 1.76
C GLN A 58 -19.09 -3.14 1.62
N ARG A 59 -19.66 -3.87 2.59
CA ARG A 59 -21.08 -4.28 2.57
C ARG A 59 -22.01 -3.09 2.57
N LYS A 60 -21.80 -2.12 3.45
CA LYS A 60 -22.61 -0.89 3.52
C LYS A 60 -22.54 -0.08 2.23
N MET A 61 -21.36 0.03 1.63
CA MET A 61 -21.18 0.76 0.36
C MET A 61 -21.86 0.04 -0.81
N LYS A 62 -21.68 -1.27 -0.95
CA LYS A 62 -22.38 -2.07 -1.99
C LYS A 62 -23.89 -1.97 -1.86
N GLN A 63 -24.43 -2.02 -0.64
CA GLN A 63 -25.87 -1.85 -0.38
C GLN A 63 -26.39 -0.46 -0.75
N ARG A 64 -25.62 0.60 -0.49
CA ARG A 64 -26.06 2.00 -0.71
C ARG A 64 -25.84 2.52 -2.13
N ARG A 65 -24.79 2.06 -2.82
CA ARG A 65 -24.29 2.68 -4.07
C ARG A 65 -24.04 1.68 -5.19
N HIS A 66 -24.32 0.38 -5.00
CA HIS A 66 -24.02 -0.73 -5.91
C HIS A 66 -22.53 -0.91 -6.30
N ARG A 67 -21.64 -0.03 -5.84
CA ARG A 67 -20.18 -0.10 -5.99
C ARG A 67 -19.51 0.36 -4.70
N CYS A 68 -18.31 -0.15 -4.42
CA CYS A 68 -17.52 0.24 -3.26
C CYS A 68 -16.25 0.97 -3.71
N ASN A 69 -15.81 1.94 -2.91
CA ASN A 69 -14.54 2.63 -3.12
C ASN A 69 -13.34 1.67 -3.15
N LEU A 70 -13.43 0.52 -2.48
CA LEU A 70 -12.39 -0.51 -2.53
C LEU A 70 -12.22 -1.08 -3.94
N GLU A 71 -13.33 -1.34 -4.61
CA GLU A 71 -13.34 -1.83 -5.99
C GLU A 71 -12.91 -0.73 -6.96
N THR A 72 -13.48 0.47 -6.83
CA THR A 72 -13.28 1.54 -7.82
C THR A 72 -11.98 2.32 -7.67
N ILE A 73 -11.45 2.45 -6.45
CA ILE A 73 -10.23 3.23 -6.16
C ILE A 73 -9.04 2.29 -5.95
N PHE A 74 -9.22 1.16 -5.25
CA PHE A 74 -8.11 0.26 -4.88
C PHE A 74 -8.03 -1.01 -5.72
N GLY A 75 -8.99 -1.26 -6.62
CA GLY A 75 -9.01 -2.45 -7.47
C GLY A 75 -9.28 -3.75 -6.70
N VAL A 76 -9.82 -3.66 -5.47
CA VAL A 76 -10.10 -4.82 -4.61
C VAL A 76 -11.49 -5.36 -4.91
N HIS A 77 -11.58 -6.64 -5.29
CA HIS A 77 -12.84 -7.28 -5.66
C HIS A 77 -13.44 -8.02 -4.47
N GLU A 78 -12.58 -8.71 -3.71
CA GLU A 78 -12.96 -9.49 -2.53
C GLU A 78 -12.14 -9.07 -1.30
N VAL A 79 -12.83 -8.95 -0.16
CA VAL A 79 -12.23 -8.52 1.10
C VAL A 79 -12.46 -9.62 2.13
N PRO A 80 -11.41 -10.21 2.71
CA PRO A 80 -11.55 -11.15 3.81
C PRO A 80 -12.09 -10.46 5.07
N SER A 81 -12.55 -11.24 6.04
CA SER A 81 -12.79 -10.71 7.39
C SER A 81 -11.50 -10.15 8.00
N ASP A 82 -11.59 -9.19 8.93
CA ASP A 82 -10.40 -8.59 9.54
C ASP A 82 -9.45 -9.62 10.17
N THR A 83 -9.98 -10.68 10.80
CA THR A 83 -9.16 -11.76 11.38
C THR A 83 -8.43 -12.53 10.29
N GLN A 84 -9.15 -12.99 9.27
CA GLN A 84 -8.55 -13.71 8.15
C GLN A 84 -7.56 -12.84 7.36
N MET A 85 -7.83 -11.54 7.25
CA MET A 85 -6.91 -10.59 6.64
C MET A 85 -5.59 -10.54 7.41
N ARG A 86 -5.63 -10.43 8.74
CA ARG A 86 -4.43 -10.46 9.58
C ARG A 86 -3.67 -11.78 9.41
N ASP A 87 -4.36 -12.91 9.49
CA ASP A 87 -3.72 -14.23 9.33
C ASP A 87 -2.98 -14.36 7.98
N ILE A 88 -3.56 -13.83 6.89
CA ILE A 88 -2.94 -13.83 5.57
C ILE A 88 -1.74 -12.89 5.54
N LEU A 89 -1.89 -11.66 6.06
CA LEU A 89 -0.84 -10.64 6.04
C LEU A 89 0.35 -10.99 6.94
N ASP A 90 0.10 -11.63 8.09
CA ASP A 90 1.14 -12.10 9.02
C ASP A 90 2.03 -13.19 8.38
N GLY A 91 1.51 -13.89 7.37
CA GLY A 91 2.27 -14.87 6.58
C GLY A 91 3.18 -14.25 5.51
N VAL A 92 3.08 -12.95 5.23
CA VAL A 92 3.88 -12.29 4.19
C VAL A 92 5.25 -11.87 4.75
N PRO A 93 6.37 -12.30 4.15
CA PRO A 93 7.69 -11.84 4.56
C PRO A 93 7.80 -10.31 4.49
N ILE A 94 8.17 -9.68 5.60
CA ILE A 94 8.25 -8.22 5.72
C ILE A 94 9.25 -7.60 4.75
N GLU A 95 10.28 -8.36 4.36
CA GLU A 95 11.32 -7.95 3.40
C GLU A 95 10.71 -7.59 2.04
N LEU A 96 9.69 -8.33 1.59
CA LEU A 96 9.00 -8.09 0.33
C LEU A 96 8.18 -6.80 0.39
N LEU A 97 7.59 -6.49 1.55
CA LEU A 97 6.83 -5.26 1.78
C LEU A 97 7.75 -4.05 1.97
N ARG A 98 8.95 -4.25 2.50
CA ARG A 98 9.91 -3.17 2.79
C ARG A 98 10.34 -2.42 1.52
N GLU A 99 10.31 -3.06 0.35
CA GLU A 99 10.58 -2.42 -0.94
C GLU A 99 9.62 -1.27 -1.27
N LEU A 100 8.42 -1.27 -0.70
CA LEU A 100 7.42 -0.23 -0.97
C LEU A 100 7.87 1.14 -0.45
N LEU A 101 8.46 1.19 0.74
CA LEU A 101 8.88 2.43 1.40
C LEU A 101 9.83 3.28 0.55
N PRO A 102 11.00 2.79 0.09
CA PRO A 102 11.90 3.59 -0.73
C PRO A 102 11.28 3.99 -2.08
N ARG A 103 10.40 3.17 -2.67
CA ARG A 103 9.70 3.49 -3.93
C ARG A 103 8.72 4.66 -3.75
N VAL A 104 7.91 4.61 -2.70
CA VAL A 104 6.98 5.70 -2.34
C VAL A 104 7.75 6.96 -2.00
N PHE A 105 8.82 6.84 -1.21
CA PHE A 105 9.66 7.97 -0.85
C PHE A 105 10.33 8.63 -2.07
N ASP A 106 10.83 7.85 -3.03
CA ASP A 106 11.40 8.42 -4.26
C ASP A 106 10.34 9.19 -5.07
N LYS A 107 9.09 8.70 -5.15
CA LYS A 107 8.01 9.45 -5.78
C LYS A 107 7.73 10.78 -5.09
N ILE A 108 7.62 10.78 -3.76
CA ILE A 108 7.40 12.00 -2.95
C ILE A 108 8.53 13.00 -3.18
N ARG A 109 9.79 12.53 -3.13
CA ARG A 109 10.98 13.34 -3.37
C ARG A 109 10.99 13.93 -4.78
N ARG A 110 10.66 13.14 -5.81
CA ARG A 110 10.61 13.60 -7.21
C ARG A 110 9.44 14.53 -7.51
N ALA A 111 8.37 14.46 -6.73
CA ALA A 111 7.26 15.39 -6.79
C ALA A 111 7.56 16.72 -6.06
N GLY A 112 8.71 16.82 -5.38
CA GLY A 112 9.18 18.04 -4.71
C GLY A 112 8.66 18.21 -3.28
N TRP A 113 7.79 17.31 -2.81
CA TRP A 113 7.19 17.37 -1.47
C TRP A 113 8.21 17.19 -0.34
N ALA A 114 9.31 16.48 -0.59
CA ALA A 114 10.34 16.25 0.43
C ALA A 114 11.29 17.45 0.61
N ASN A 115 11.26 18.45 -0.27
CA ASN A 115 12.21 19.57 -0.25
C ASN A 115 12.09 20.41 1.02
N ASP A 116 10.87 20.56 1.55
CA ASP A 116 10.61 21.32 2.78
C ASP A 116 11.09 20.58 4.04
N PHE A 117 11.44 19.30 3.92
CA PHE A 117 11.85 18.43 5.02
C PHE A 117 13.34 18.03 4.93
N THR A 118 14.15 18.80 4.20
CA THR A 118 15.60 18.58 4.13
C THR A 118 16.32 19.36 5.23
N THR A 119 17.36 18.76 5.80
CA THR A 119 18.29 19.45 6.71
C THR A 119 19.71 19.27 6.18
N GLU A 120 20.54 20.30 6.32
CA GLU A 120 21.96 20.18 5.99
C GLU A 120 22.63 19.30 7.04
N LEU A 121 23.14 18.16 6.60
CA LEU A 121 24.04 17.37 7.43
C LEU A 121 25.38 18.09 7.40
N SER A 122 25.84 18.57 8.56
CA SER A 122 27.23 18.97 8.72
C SER A 122 28.06 17.75 8.28
N SER A 123 28.86 17.95 7.24
CA SER A 123 29.83 16.93 6.82
C SER A 123 30.70 16.71 8.04
N GLY A 124 30.51 15.58 8.74
CA GLY A 124 31.24 15.30 9.95
C GLY A 124 32.72 15.54 9.67
N GLU A 125 33.35 16.42 10.43
CA GLU A 125 34.80 16.50 10.47
C GLU A 125 35.26 15.08 10.76
N GLN A 126 35.77 14.41 9.72
CA GLN A 126 36.51 13.18 9.82
C GLN A 126 37.78 13.53 10.60
N GLN A 127 37.66 13.64 11.92
CA GLN A 127 38.80 13.71 12.81
C GLN A 127 39.37 12.29 12.87
N GLY A 128 40.11 11.93 11.82
CA GLY A 128 40.94 10.74 11.83
C GLY A 128 41.89 10.80 13.02
N ARG A 129 41.81 9.78 13.87
CA ARG A 129 42.89 9.33 14.74
C ARG A 129 42.97 7.81 14.66
#